data_AF-A0AAJ8KY25-F1
#
_entry.id   AF-A0AAJ8KY25-F1
#
_cell.length_a   1.000
_cell.length_b   1.000
_cell.length_c   1.000
_cell.angle_alpha   90.00
_cell.angle_beta   90.00
_cell.angle_gamma   90.00
#
_symmetry.space_group_name_H-M   'P 1'
#
loop_
_entity.id
_entity.type
_entity.pdbx_description
1 polymer ?
#
loop_
_entity_poly.entity_id
_entity_poly.type
_entity_poly.pdbx_seq_one_letter_code
_entity_poly.pdbx_strand_id
1 'polypeptide(L)'
;MTSFSNEEAFAELYYTRKAIKEVLGVTPTCWRPPYGDVDNRIRLIAQSLNLTNYVWSDDSEDWRAGAAGSNVTEADVTANYQAVISKVSNGTYKSSGPMVLTHELTNFTMSEFISQYDAIKAAFKYIVPLASAFNTTQPYVETNVTYPDFLTYTNQSSSGSSSGSSSASGPAASAGSTTSSSAGSANSGTSSTNSNAKSAASPKFTSGMMGSIVLVSLVGFFSLL
;
A
#
# COMPACT_ATOMS: atom_id res chain seq x y z
N MET A 1 -5.08 18.52 -1.33
CA MET A 1 -4.76 18.71 0.11
C MET A 1 -5.09 20.14 0.56
N THR A 2 -4.76 21.16 -0.25
CA THR A 2 -5.01 22.57 0.10
C THR A 2 -6.49 22.94 0.15
N SER A 3 -7.36 22.14 -0.47
CA SER A 3 -8.82 22.26 -0.39
C SER A 3 -9.41 21.95 1.00
N PHE A 4 -8.67 21.23 1.85
CA PHE A 4 -9.13 20.89 3.21
C PHE A 4 -8.88 22.04 4.19
N SER A 5 -9.76 22.17 5.18
CA SER A 5 -9.53 23.01 6.36
C SER A 5 -8.27 22.57 7.13
N ASN A 6 -7.88 23.33 8.16
CA ASN A 6 -6.71 22.97 8.97
C ASN A 6 -6.94 21.67 9.73
N GLU A 7 -8.13 21.52 10.31
CA GLU A 7 -8.53 20.39 11.12
C GLU A 7 -8.64 19.12 10.25
N GLU A 8 -9.21 19.22 9.05
CA GLU A 8 -9.29 18.11 8.09
C GLU A 8 -7.90 17.69 7.62
N ALA A 9 -7.04 18.63 7.20
CA ALA A 9 -5.68 18.31 6.78
C ALA A 9 -4.85 17.67 7.91
N PHE A 10 -5.00 18.17 9.15
CA PHE A 10 -4.39 17.56 10.31
C PHE A 10 -4.90 16.13 10.52
N ALA A 11 -6.23 15.93 10.46
CA ALA A 11 -6.84 14.63 10.67
C ALA A 11 -6.36 13.60 9.63
N GLU A 12 -6.35 13.96 8.34
CA GLU A 12 -5.86 13.11 7.25
C GLU A 12 -4.41 12.65 7.49
N LEU A 13 -3.52 13.57 7.83
CA LEU A 13 -2.10 13.26 8.08
C LEU A 13 -1.91 12.45 9.37
N TYR A 14 -2.56 12.85 10.45
CA TYR A 14 -2.39 12.23 11.77
C TYR A 14 -2.98 10.82 11.82
N TYR A 15 -4.23 10.64 11.38
CA TYR A 15 -4.91 9.34 11.46
C TYR A 15 -4.35 8.32 10.46
N THR A 16 -3.91 8.74 9.27
CA THR A 16 -3.20 7.85 8.34
C THR A 16 -1.93 7.32 8.98
N ARG A 17 -1.10 8.19 9.57
CA ARG A 17 0.10 7.77 10.27
C ARG A 17 -0.20 6.85 11.45
N LYS A 18 -1.26 7.14 12.22
CA LYS A 18 -1.71 6.30 13.33
C LYS A 18 -2.10 4.90 12.85
N ALA A 19 -2.81 4.80 11.73
CA ALA A 19 -3.18 3.51 11.14
C ALA A 19 -1.94 2.70 10.72
N ILE A 20 -0.94 3.35 10.11
CA ILE A 20 0.34 2.70 9.75
C ILE A 20 1.04 2.16 11.02
N LYS A 21 1.08 2.95 12.09
CA LYS A 21 1.67 2.52 13.38
C LYS A 21 0.94 1.33 13.98
N GLU A 22 -0.38 1.33 13.95
CA GLU A 22 -1.19 0.23 14.51
C GLU A 22 -0.92 -1.09 13.78
N VAL A 23 -0.79 -1.05 12.45
CA VAL A 23 -0.62 -2.26 11.63
C VAL A 23 0.83 -2.74 11.58
N LEU A 24 1.80 -1.81 11.46
CA LEU A 24 3.21 -2.14 11.21
C LEU A 24 4.11 -1.96 12.44
N GLY A 25 3.63 -1.34 13.50
CA GLY A 25 4.44 -1.06 14.70
C GLY A 25 5.47 0.06 14.54
N VAL A 26 5.48 0.78 13.41
CA VAL A 26 6.40 1.90 13.12
C VAL A 26 5.63 3.17 12.74
N THR A 27 6.19 4.33 13.05
CA THR A 27 5.59 5.66 12.83
C THR A 27 6.38 6.42 11.77
N PRO A 28 5.91 6.48 10.50
CA PRO A 28 6.60 7.21 9.44
C PRO A 28 6.80 8.69 9.74
N THR A 29 7.96 9.21 9.33
CA THR A 29 8.32 10.64 9.39
C THR A 29 8.25 11.31 8.01
N CYS A 30 7.65 10.65 7.02
CA CYS A 30 7.52 11.15 5.66
C CYS A 30 6.08 11.05 5.18
N TRP A 31 5.73 11.88 4.20
CA TRP A 31 4.45 11.84 3.52
C TRP A 31 4.60 12.37 2.08
N ARG A 32 3.60 12.06 1.25
CA ARG A 32 3.47 12.57 -0.11
C ARG A 32 2.09 13.20 -0.28
N PRO A 33 1.98 14.45 -0.74
CA PRO A 33 0.69 15.11 -0.93
C PRO A 33 -0.07 14.52 -2.13
N PRO A 34 -1.39 14.28 -1.99
CA PRO A 34 -2.26 14.06 -3.14
C PRO A 34 -2.10 15.20 -4.16
N TYR A 35 -1.96 14.85 -5.44
CA TYR A 35 -1.78 15.79 -6.56
C TYR A 35 -0.54 16.70 -6.49
N GLY A 36 0.41 16.46 -5.57
CA GLY A 36 1.54 17.40 -5.37
C GLY A 36 1.12 18.70 -4.67
N ASP A 37 -0.14 18.78 -4.23
CA ASP A 37 -0.81 20.01 -3.83
C ASP A 37 -0.48 20.39 -2.38
N VAL A 38 0.36 21.41 -2.21
CA VAL A 38 0.87 21.85 -0.90
C VAL A 38 1.08 23.37 -0.86
N ASP A 39 0.42 24.04 0.08
CA ASP A 39 0.66 25.44 0.46
C ASP A 39 1.44 25.53 1.80
N ASN A 40 1.74 26.74 2.26
CA ASN A 40 2.49 26.94 3.51
C ASN A 40 1.73 26.45 4.74
N ARG A 41 0.40 26.52 4.74
CA ARG A 41 -0.46 26.06 5.83
C ARG A 41 -0.38 24.54 5.97
N ILE A 42 -0.48 23.81 4.86
CA ILE A 42 -0.29 22.35 4.82
C ILE A 42 1.14 21.97 5.23
N ARG A 43 2.17 22.71 4.77
CA ARG A 43 3.57 22.46 5.21
C ARG A 43 3.71 22.60 6.73
N LEU A 44 3.14 23.65 7.32
CA LEU A 44 3.21 23.88 8.76
C LEU A 44 2.49 22.78 9.55
N ILE A 45 1.31 22.35 9.09
CA ILE A 45 0.58 21.24 9.72
C ILE A 45 1.42 19.96 9.67
N ALA A 46 1.95 19.59 8.50
CA ALA A 46 2.78 18.40 8.35
C ALA A 46 4.07 18.48 9.18
N GLN A 47 4.74 19.64 9.21
CA GLN A 47 5.94 19.87 10.02
C GLN A 47 5.66 19.77 11.52
N SER A 48 4.50 20.24 12.00
CA SER A 48 4.12 20.08 13.42
C SER A 48 3.91 18.62 13.81
N LEU A 49 3.65 17.75 12.82
CA LEU A 49 3.62 16.30 12.97
C LEU A 49 4.98 15.64 12.73
N ASN A 50 6.08 16.38 12.53
CA ASN A 50 7.39 15.83 12.15
C ASN A 50 7.35 14.99 10.85
N LEU A 51 6.57 15.45 9.86
CA LEU A 51 6.44 14.82 8.55
C LEU A 51 7.20 15.61 7.47
N THR A 52 8.15 14.93 6.83
CA THR A 52 8.89 15.43 5.66
C THR A 52 8.10 15.17 4.38
N ASN A 53 7.87 16.22 3.60
CA ASN A 53 7.19 16.13 2.31
C ASN A 53 8.17 15.68 1.22
N TYR A 54 7.83 14.63 0.48
CA TYR A 54 8.53 14.20 -0.72
C TYR A 54 7.64 14.35 -1.95
N VAL A 55 8.15 15.02 -2.98
CA VAL A 55 7.48 15.26 -4.28
C VAL A 55 8.40 14.77 -5.40
N TRP A 56 7.81 14.34 -6.51
CA TRP A 56 8.51 13.78 -7.65
C TRP A 56 9.08 14.85 -8.59
N SER A 57 10.12 14.47 -9.34
CA SER A 57 10.71 15.27 -10.42
C SER A 57 10.14 14.90 -11.79
N ASP A 58 9.66 13.66 -11.93
CA ASP A 58 9.20 13.06 -13.17
C ASP A 58 7.95 12.22 -12.92
N ASP A 59 7.07 12.10 -13.91
CA ASP A 59 5.78 11.41 -13.79
C ASP A 59 5.62 10.39 -14.91
N SER A 60 5.22 9.16 -14.58
CA SER A 60 4.90 8.13 -15.60
C SER A 60 3.56 8.42 -16.28
N GLU A 61 2.69 9.21 -15.64
CA GLU A 61 1.29 9.45 -16.03
C GLU A 61 0.47 8.15 -16.13
N ASP A 62 0.91 7.08 -15.46
CA ASP A 62 0.32 5.74 -15.54
C ASP A 62 -1.15 5.69 -15.12
N TRP A 63 -1.53 6.50 -14.13
CA TRP A 63 -2.90 6.66 -13.63
C TRP A 63 -3.89 7.18 -14.68
N ARG A 64 -3.40 7.79 -15.76
CA ARG A 64 -4.23 8.35 -16.83
C ARG A 64 -4.62 7.31 -17.86
N ALA A 65 -3.90 6.20 -17.98
CA ALA A 65 -4.24 5.14 -18.92
C ALA A 65 -5.55 4.47 -18.48
N GLY A 66 -6.56 4.51 -19.36
CA GLY A 66 -7.89 3.95 -19.07
C GLY A 66 -8.77 4.80 -18.13
N ALA A 67 -8.29 5.97 -17.69
CA ALA A 67 -9.10 6.89 -16.89
C ALA A 67 -10.16 7.59 -17.76
N ALA A 68 -11.37 7.78 -17.21
CA ALA A 68 -12.46 8.44 -17.92
C ALA A 68 -12.07 9.88 -18.31
N GLY A 69 -12.22 10.21 -19.60
CA GLY A 69 -11.86 11.54 -20.13
C GLY A 69 -10.36 11.77 -20.34
N SER A 70 -9.51 10.76 -20.10
CA SER A 70 -8.09 10.81 -20.42
C SER A 70 -7.83 10.41 -21.87
N ASN A 71 -6.83 11.05 -22.48
CA ASN A 71 -6.31 10.73 -23.81
C ASN A 71 -4.96 10.00 -23.77
N VAL A 72 -4.48 9.60 -22.59
CA VAL A 72 -3.23 8.84 -22.43
C VAL A 72 -3.50 7.36 -22.67
N THR A 73 -2.74 6.79 -23.58
CA THR A 73 -2.73 5.36 -23.89
C THR A 73 -1.67 4.63 -23.08
N GLU A 74 -1.75 3.30 -23.02
CA GLU A 74 -0.70 2.47 -22.42
C GLU A 74 0.67 2.70 -23.08
N ALA A 75 0.71 2.91 -24.39
CA ALA A 75 1.94 3.20 -25.14
C ALA A 75 2.54 4.57 -24.77
N ASP A 76 1.71 5.56 -24.42
CA ASP A 76 2.19 6.86 -23.94
C ASP A 76 2.87 6.72 -22.57
N VAL A 77 2.33 5.86 -21.70
CA VAL A 77 2.94 5.55 -20.39
C VAL A 77 4.31 4.88 -20.59
N THR A 78 4.40 3.89 -21.48
CA THR A 78 5.68 3.30 -21.88
C THR A 78 6.65 4.37 -22.38
N ALA A 79 6.19 5.28 -23.25
CA ALA A 79 7.02 6.37 -23.76
C ALA A 79 7.50 7.33 -22.65
N ASN A 80 6.68 7.59 -21.63
CA ASN A 80 7.07 8.42 -20.49
C ASN A 80 8.20 7.77 -19.66
N TYR A 81 8.12 6.46 -19.40
CA TYR A 81 9.25 5.74 -18.78
C TYR A 81 10.52 5.83 -19.62
N GLN A 82 10.39 5.62 -20.94
CA GLN A 82 11.54 5.72 -21.86
C GLN A 82 12.11 7.14 -21.94
N ALA A 83 11.29 8.17 -21.80
CA ALA A 83 11.73 9.55 -21.71
C ALA A 83 12.55 9.80 -20.44
N VAL A 84 12.15 9.26 -19.29
CA VAL A 84 12.92 9.32 -18.04
C VAL A 84 14.26 8.58 -18.19
N ILE A 85 14.26 7.39 -18.78
CA ILE A 85 15.50 6.62 -19.04
C ILE A 85 16.44 7.41 -19.96
N SER A 86 15.91 8.02 -21.02
CA SER A 86 16.70 8.79 -21.99
C SER A 86 17.35 10.04 -21.39
N LYS A 87 16.76 10.61 -20.32
CA LYS A 87 17.33 11.72 -19.54
C LYS A 87 18.62 11.35 -18.81
N VAL A 88 18.96 10.06 -18.68
CA VAL A 88 20.28 9.65 -18.19
C VAL A 88 21.36 10.01 -19.21
N SER A 89 21.19 9.57 -20.46
CA SER A 89 22.19 9.72 -21.52
C SER A 89 22.44 11.17 -21.91
N ASN A 90 21.44 12.05 -21.81
CA ASN A 90 21.60 13.48 -22.07
C ASN A 90 22.21 14.26 -20.90
N GLY A 91 22.48 13.60 -19.78
CA GLY A 91 23.16 14.17 -18.62
C GLY A 91 22.25 14.95 -17.65
N THR A 92 20.92 14.84 -17.75
CA THR A 92 19.99 15.52 -16.84
C THR A 92 20.23 15.09 -15.38
N TYR A 93 20.48 13.81 -15.15
CA TYR A 93 20.64 13.23 -13.80
C TYR A 93 22.10 13.07 -13.36
N LYS A 94 23.01 13.94 -13.83
CA LYS A 94 24.45 13.86 -13.49
C LYS A 94 24.74 14.10 -12.02
N SER A 95 24.02 15.04 -11.39
CA SER A 95 24.26 15.44 -9.98
C SER A 95 23.29 14.79 -9.01
N SER A 96 22.08 14.43 -9.45
CA SER A 96 21.03 13.83 -8.64
C SER A 96 20.13 12.95 -9.50
N GLY A 97 19.71 11.80 -8.95
CA GLY A 97 18.72 10.93 -9.59
C GLY A 97 17.30 11.49 -9.50
N PRO A 98 16.37 11.05 -10.37
CA PRO A 98 14.98 11.44 -10.30
C PRO A 98 14.23 10.72 -9.19
N MET A 99 13.14 11.33 -8.72
CA MET A 99 12.05 10.61 -8.10
C MET A 99 10.90 10.57 -9.09
N VAL A 100 10.55 9.37 -9.55
CA VAL A 100 9.51 9.16 -10.56
C VAL A 100 8.21 8.81 -9.86
N LEU A 101 7.13 9.55 -10.14
CA LEU A 101 5.81 9.16 -9.67
C LEU A 101 5.31 7.98 -10.50
N THR A 102 4.84 6.96 -9.78
CA THR A 102 4.11 5.82 -10.32
C THR A 102 2.96 5.48 -9.37
N HIS A 103 2.04 4.64 -9.83
CA HIS A 103 0.91 4.20 -9.05
C HIS A 103 0.75 2.68 -9.08
N GLU A 104 0.28 2.10 -7.98
CA GLU A 104 -0.12 0.67 -7.90
C GLU A 104 -1.66 0.56 -7.90
N LEU A 105 -2.32 1.17 -8.87
CA LEU A 105 -3.79 1.30 -8.91
C LEU A 105 -4.47 0.15 -9.64
N THR A 106 -3.85 -0.34 -10.71
CA THR A 106 -4.43 -1.36 -11.60
C THR A 106 -3.37 -2.39 -11.99
N ASN A 107 -3.82 -3.53 -12.52
CA ASN A 107 -2.92 -4.54 -13.05
C ASN A 107 -2.00 -3.96 -14.14
N PHE A 108 -2.53 -3.06 -14.99
CA PHE A 108 -1.74 -2.37 -16.01
C PHE A 108 -0.59 -1.57 -15.39
N THR A 109 -0.87 -0.69 -14.41
CA THR A 109 0.16 0.18 -13.82
C THR A 109 1.33 -0.61 -13.21
N MET A 110 1.03 -1.73 -12.55
CA MET A 110 2.04 -2.62 -11.98
C MET A 110 2.79 -3.40 -13.07
N SER A 111 2.07 -4.00 -14.02
CA SER A 111 2.71 -4.75 -15.12
C SER A 111 3.61 -3.88 -15.98
N GLU A 112 3.22 -2.61 -16.17
CA GLU A 112 4.01 -1.66 -16.92
C GLU A 112 5.27 -1.25 -16.15
N PHE A 113 5.19 -0.96 -14.86
CA PHE A 113 6.40 -0.72 -14.07
C PHE A 113 7.39 -1.90 -14.15
N ILE A 114 6.89 -3.14 -14.02
CA ILE A 114 7.71 -4.34 -14.11
C ILE A 114 8.31 -4.52 -15.51
N SER A 115 7.57 -4.21 -16.58
CA SER A 115 8.08 -4.29 -17.96
C SER A 115 9.26 -3.33 -18.20
N GLN A 116 9.24 -2.16 -17.54
CA GLN A 116 10.29 -1.14 -17.66
C GLN A 116 11.48 -1.36 -16.72
N TYR A 117 11.32 -2.17 -15.67
CA TYR A 117 12.30 -2.29 -14.58
C TYR A 117 13.71 -2.69 -15.03
N ASP A 118 13.83 -3.61 -15.99
CA ASP A 118 15.15 -4.03 -16.50
C ASP A 118 15.85 -2.90 -17.29
N ALA A 119 15.11 -2.11 -18.06
CA ALA A 119 15.65 -0.95 -18.76
C ALA A 119 16.07 0.17 -17.77
N ILE A 120 15.28 0.39 -16.72
CA ILE A 120 15.62 1.32 -15.63
C ILE A 120 16.92 0.89 -14.95
N LYS A 121 17.04 -0.38 -14.53
CA LYS A 121 18.27 -0.92 -13.93
C LYS A 121 19.49 -0.82 -14.83
N ALA A 122 19.32 -1.01 -16.14
CA ALA A 122 20.42 -0.89 -17.09
C ALA A 122 20.91 0.56 -17.24
N ALA A 123 20.01 1.54 -17.15
CA ALA A 123 20.33 2.94 -17.34
C ALA A 123 20.83 3.63 -16.05
N PHE A 124 20.20 3.36 -14.91
CA PHE A 124 20.52 4.02 -13.66
C PHE A 124 21.56 3.22 -12.86
N LYS A 125 22.65 3.88 -12.47
CA LYS A 125 23.72 3.27 -11.67
C LYS A 125 23.21 2.70 -10.34
N TYR A 126 22.25 3.39 -9.71
CA TYR A 126 21.69 3.02 -8.43
C TYR A 126 20.17 3.22 -8.43
N ILE A 127 19.45 2.20 -7.96
CA ILE A 127 18.03 2.28 -7.59
C ILE A 127 17.98 2.03 -6.09
N VAL A 128 17.52 3.00 -5.32
CA VAL A 128 17.60 2.96 -3.86
C VAL A 128 16.27 3.36 -3.23
N PRO A 129 15.95 2.87 -2.02
CA PRO A 129 14.83 3.37 -1.23
C PRO A 129 15.00 4.85 -0.90
N LEU A 130 13.87 5.53 -0.70
CA LEU A 130 13.82 6.96 -0.39
C LEU A 130 14.69 7.34 0.81
N ALA A 131 14.64 6.55 1.89
CA ALA A 131 15.43 6.78 3.10
C ALA A 131 16.94 6.83 2.78
N SER A 132 17.44 5.87 2.00
CA SER A 132 18.84 5.84 1.58
C SER A 132 19.19 6.97 0.60
N ALA A 133 18.31 7.31 -0.35
CA ALA A 133 18.52 8.44 -1.26
C ALA A 133 18.77 9.77 -0.53
N PHE A 134 18.07 9.99 0.59
CA PHE A 134 18.18 11.20 1.40
C PHE A 134 19.08 11.06 2.63
N ASN A 135 19.81 9.95 2.77
CA ASN A 135 20.62 9.63 3.95
C ASN A 135 19.84 9.68 5.29
N THR A 136 18.54 9.40 5.24
CA THR A 136 17.68 9.32 6.42
C THR A 136 17.82 7.94 7.05
N THR A 137 18.72 7.82 8.04
CA THR A 137 18.98 6.53 8.72
C THR A 137 17.91 6.14 9.74
N GLN A 138 17.05 7.09 10.13
CA GLN A 138 15.92 6.89 11.05
C GLN A 138 14.63 7.42 10.41
N PRO A 139 14.01 6.67 9.47
CA PRO A 139 12.80 7.12 8.77
C PRO A 139 11.52 7.01 9.62
N TYR A 140 11.62 6.43 10.82
CA TYR A 140 10.51 6.27 11.77
C TYR A 140 10.81 6.99 13.09
N VAL A 141 9.78 7.24 13.89
CA VAL A 141 9.95 7.81 15.25
C VAL A 141 10.65 6.82 16.18
N GLU A 142 10.42 5.53 15.97
CA GLU A 142 11.03 4.46 16.75
C GLU A 142 12.49 4.23 16.34
N THR A 143 13.36 4.04 17.32
CA THR A 143 14.82 3.95 17.12
C THR A 143 15.33 2.53 16.87
N ASN A 144 14.46 1.52 16.96
CA ASN A 144 14.81 0.12 16.78
C ASN A 144 14.86 -0.32 15.30
N VAL A 145 14.58 0.59 14.37
CA VAL A 145 14.65 0.34 12.93
C VAL A 145 15.61 1.35 12.31
N THR A 146 16.75 0.87 11.82
CA THR A 146 17.76 1.72 11.15
C THR A 146 17.82 1.38 9.67
N TYR A 147 17.91 2.42 8.83
CA TYR A 147 18.14 2.29 7.39
C TYR A 147 19.59 2.65 7.03
N PRO A 148 20.20 1.96 6.06
CA PRO A 148 21.51 2.35 5.55
C PRO A 148 21.43 3.69 4.81
N ASP A 149 22.47 4.52 4.97
CA ASP A 149 22.67 5.70 4.13
C ASP A 149 22.96 5.31 2.67
N PHE A 150 23.07 6.30 1.79
CA PHE A 150 23.26 6.05 0.35
C PHE A 150 24.52 5.23 0.06
N LEU A 151 25.65 5.58 0.67
CA LEU A 151 26.93 4.91 0.41
C LEU A 151 26.90 3.47 0.94
N THR A 152 26.34 3.27 2.13
CA THR A 152 26.20 1.93 2.72
C THR A 152 25.29 1.07 1.86
N TYR A 153 24.11 1.59 1.45
CA TYR A 153 23.15 0.84 0.62
C TYR A 153 23.77 0.42 -0.72
N THR A 154 24.42 1.37 -1.41
CA THR A 154 24.98 1.12 -2.75
C THR A 154 26.24 0.24 -2.74
N ASN A 155 27.03 0.29 -1.66
CA ASN A 155 28.15 -0.63 -1.47
C ASN A 155 27.68 -2.04 -1.11
N GLN A 156 26.59 -2.18 -0.35
CA GLN A 156 25.99 -3.48 -0.05
C GLN A 156 25.38 -4.14 -1.28
N SER A 157 24.74 -3.38 -2.18
CA SER A 157 24.23 -3.93 -3.45
C SER A 157 25.31 -4.45 -4.41
N SER A 158 26.59 -4.17 -4.14
CA SER A 158 27.72 -4.72 -4.90
C SER A 158 28.12 -6.14 -4.46
N SER A 159 27.50 -6.67 -3.40
CA SER A 159 27.65 -8.04 -2.91
C SER A 159 26.26 -8.66 -2.75
N GLY A 160 25.97 -9.75 -3.46
CA GLY A 160 24.64 -10.36 -3.56
C GLY A 160 23.84 -10.37 -2.24
N SER A 161 22.63 -9.84 -2.32
CA SER A 161 21.68 -9.67 -1.22
C SER A 161 21.44 -10.95 -0.43
N SER A 162 21.79 -10.95 0.85
CA SER A 162 21.19 -11.82 1.87
C SER A 162 20.40 -10.96 2.85
N SER A 163 19.10 -10.84 2.63
CA SER A 163 18.17 -10.33 3.64
C SER A 163 18.10 -11.33 4.80
N GLY A 164 18.80 -11.01 5.88
CA GLY A 164 18.70 -11.72 7.14
C GLY A 164 17.36 -11.43 7.79
N SER A 165 16.43 -12.38 7.68
CA SER A 165 15.27 -12.46 8.56
C SER A 165 15.75 -12.86 9.96
N SER A 166 15.68 -11.93 10.91
CA SER A 166 15.91 -12.22 12.32
C SER A 166 14.74 -13.07 12.86
N SER A 167 14.92 -14.39 12.86
CA SER A 167 14.07 -15.35 13.55
C SER A 167 14.34 -15.28 15.06
N ALA A 168 13.31 -14.95 15.84
CA ALA A 168 13.35 -15.07 17.28
C ALA A 168 13.36 -16.55 17.69
N SER A 169 14.34 -16.93 18.49
CA SER A 169 14.54 -18.26 19.07
C SER A 169 13.80 -18.42 20.41
N GLY A 170 13.08 -19.53 20.56
CA GLY A 170 12.64 -20.09 21.85
C GLY A 170 12.53 -21.63 21.75
N PRO A 171 12.83 -22.41 22.82
CA PRO A 171 13.43 -23.73 22.69
C PRO A 171 12.45 -24.92 22.65
N ALA A 172 13.01 -26.05 22.22
CA ALA A 172 12.39 -27.35 21.97
C ALA A 172 12.31 -28.30 23.18
N ALA A 173 11.41 -29.30 23.10
CA ALA A 173 11.59 -30.74 23.41
C ALA A 173 10.22 -31.47 23.28
N SER A 174 9.94 -32.26 22.24
CA SER A 174 10.24 -33.71 22.03
C SER A 174 9.52 -34.65 23.02
N ALA A 175 8.97 -35.82 22.71
CA ALA A 175 8.65 -36.61 21.51
C ALA A 175 7.89 -37.86 22.02
N GLY A 176 7.13 -38.57 21.17
CA GLY A 176 6.65 -39.92 21.51
C GLY A 176 5.51 -40.43 20.63
N SER A 177 5.87 -41.26 19.64
CA SER A 177 5.02 -41.93 18.63
C SER A 177 4.13 -43.06 19.17
N THR A 178 3.03 -43.39 18.48
CA THR A 178 2.83 -44.69 17.75
C THR A 178 1.45 -44.77 17.03
N THR A 179 1.50 -45.04 15.72
CA THR A 179 0.69 -45.95 14.84
C THR A 179 -0.40 -46.84 15.51
N SER A 180 -1.52 -47.29 14.91
CA SER A 180 -2.15 -47.25 13.57
C SER A 180 -3.45 -48.11 13.58
N SER A 181 -4.40 -47.85 12.66
CA SER A 181 -5.51 -48.73 12.17
C SER A 181 -6.67 -49.06 13.15
N SER A 182 -7.94 -49.27 12.78
CA SER A 182 -8.58 -49.74 11.54
C SER A 182 -10.11 -49.49 11.54
N ALA A 183 -10.66 -49.32 10.32
CA ALA A 183 -11.95 -49.82 9.77
C ALA A 183 -13.29 -49.65 10.53
N GLY A 184 -14.28 -49.10 9.81
CA GLY A 184 -15.67 -48.98 10.24
C GLY A 184 -16.59 -50.12 9.78
N SER A 185 -17.86 -50.05 10.20
CA SER A 185 -19.09 -50.30 9.41
C SER A 185 -20.33 -50.22 10.30
N ALA A 186 -21.44 -49.85 9.68
CA ALA A 186 -22.70 -49.41 10.28
C ALA A 186 -23.80 -50.50 10.33
N ASN A 187 -25.01 -50.06 10.72
CA ASN A 187 -26.37 -50.62 10.60
C ASN A 187 -26.94 -51.16 11.94
N SER A 188 -28.20 -50.95 12.37
CA SER A 188 -29.48 -50.62 11.69
C SER A 188 -30.62 -50.35 12.72
N GLY A 189 -31.62 -49.54 12.35
CA GLY A 189 -33.06 -49.61 12.74
C GLY A 189 -33.47 -49.14 14.16
N THR A 190 -34.68 -48.64 14.48
CA THR A 190 -35.96 -48.38 13.79
C THR A 190 -36.88 -47.58 14.76
N SER A 191 -37.68 -46.64 14.22
CA SER A 191 -38.93 -45.99 14.67
C SER A 191 -39.38 -45.90 16.16
N SER A 192 -39.88 -44.72 16.60
CA SER A 192 -41.33 -44.39 16.65
C SER A 192 -41.71 -43.20 17.58
N THR A 193 -42.69 -42.42 17.11
CA THR A 193 -43.77 -41.67 17.83
C THR A 193 -43.52 -40.41 18.70
N ASN A 194 -43.96 -39.27 18.14
CA ASN A 194 -45.09 -38.42 18.57
C ASN A 194 -45.00 -37.57 19.85
N SER A 195 -45.05 -36.23 19.72
CA SER A 195 -46.24 -35.39 20.00
C SER A 195 -45.95 -33.88 20.08
N ASN A 196 -46.82 -33.09 19.43
CA ASN A 196 -47.40 -31.77 19.79
C ASN A 196 -46.51 -30.68 20.45
N ALA A 197 -46.64 -29.37 20.18
CA ALA A 197 -47.70 -28.58 19.54
C ALA A 197 -47.30 -27.08 19.46
N LYS A 198 -47.94 -26.39 18.50
CA LYS A 198 -48.36 -24.96 18.48
C LYS A 198 -47.28 -23.87 18.25
N SER A 199 -47.28 -23.20 17.08
CA SER A 199 -48.10 -22.03 16.67
C SER A 199 -47.49 -20.70 17.15
N ALA A 200 -47.46 -19.58 16.43
CA ALA A 200 -47.81 -19.22 15.06
C ALA A 200 -47.23 -17.80 14.76
N ALA A 201 -46.90 -17.60 13.49
CA ALA A 201 -47.10 -16.41 12.63
C ALA A 201 -46.87 -14.97 13.14
N SER A 202 -45.98 -14.28 12.41
CA SER A 202 -45.94 -12.84 12.11
C SER A 202 -47.24 -12.28 11.51
N PRO A 203 -47.43 -10.95 11.55
CA PRO A 203 -48.01 -10.25 10.40
C PRO A 203 -47.21 -9.01 9.95
N LYS A 204 -47.38 -8.71 8.66
CA LYS A 204 -46.96 -7.51 7.92
C LYS A 204 -48.10 -6.45 7.93
N PHE A 205 -47.82 -5.30 7.27
CA PHE A 205 -48.70 -4.19 6.79
C PHE A 205 -48.74 -2.96 7.71
N THR A 206 -48.67 -1.69 7.31
CA THR A 206 -48.41 -0.99 6.02
C THR A 206 -48.27 0.53 6.30
N SER A 207 -47.50 1.21 5.44
CA SER A 207 -47.72 2.56 4.89
C SER A 207 -47.78 3.81 5.78
N GLY A 208 -46.89 4.77 5.51
CA GLY A 208 -47.24 6.20 5.53
C GLY A 208 -46.15 7.20 5.94
N MET A 209 -45.66 7.94 4.93
CA MET A 209 -45.27 9.37 4.99
C MET A 209 -43.77 9.76 5.17
N MET A 210 -43.16 10.08 4.02
CA MET A 210 -42.27 11.20 3.68
C MET A 210 -41.34 11.79 4.76
N GLY A 211 -40.03 11.62 4.54
CA GLY A 211 -38.97 12.45 5.13
C GLY A 211 -37.66 12.24 4.36
N SER A 212 -37.30 13.18 3.48
CA SER A 212 -36.06 13.14 2.68
C SER A 212 -34.82 13.18 3.57
N ILE A 213 -33.95 12.16 3.45
CA ILE A 213 -32.56 12.19 3.91
C ILE A 213 -31.68 11.94 2.69
N VAL A 214 -30.86 12.94 2.35
CA VAL A 214 -29.79 12.83 1.36
C VAL A 214 -28.66 12.02 1.99
N LEU A 215 -28.44 10.81 1.49
CA LEU A 215 -27.37 9.91 1.92
C LEU A 215 -26.31 9.86 0.80
N VAL A 216 -25.15 10.46 1.08
CA VAL A 216 -23.96 10.38 0.23
C VAL A 216 -23.44 8.95 0.31
N SER A 217 -23.68 8.15 -0.74
CA SER A 217 -23.24 6.76 -0.79
C SER A 217 -21.78 6.68 -1.23
N LEU A 218 -20.93 6.34 -0.27
CA LEU A 218 -19.67 5.65 -0.45
C LEU A 218 -19.94 4.37 -1.27
N VAL A 219 -19.25 4.17 -2.40
CA VAL A 219 -19.25 2.88 -3.10
C VAL A 219 -17.81 2.44 -3.28
N GLY A 220 -17.36 1.60 -2.36
CA GLY A 220 -16.27 0.66 -2.58
C GLY A 220 -16.82 -0.56 -3.32
N PHE A 221 -16.21 -0.92 -4.44
CA PHE A 221 -16.48 -2.18 -5.13
C PHE A 221 -15.34 -3.16 -4.80
N PHE A 222 -15.68 -4.14 -3.96
CA PHE A 222 -14.99 -5.43 -3.86
C PHE A 222 -15.93 -6.44 -4.53
N SER A 223 -15.48 -7.16 -5.55
CA SER A 223 -16.23 -8.27 -6.13
C SER A 223 -15.28 -9.43 -6.41
N LEU A 224 -15.57 -10.59 -5.81
CA LEU A 224 -15.05 -11.87 -6.23
C LEU A 224 -16.15 -12.91 -6.00
N LEU A 225 -16.59 -13.48 -7.13
CA LEU A 225 -17.48 -14.65 -7.35
C LEU A 225 -18.90 -14.60 -6.76
#